data_AF-A0A3B0XF60-F1
#
_entry.id   AF-A0A3B0XF60-F1
#
_cell.length_a   1.000
_cell.length_b   1.000
_cell.length_c   1.000
_cell.angle_alpha   90.00
_cell.angle_beta   90.00
_cell.angle_gamma   90.00
#
_symmetry.space_group_name_H-M   'P 1'
#
loop_
_entity.id
_entity.type
_entity.pdbx_description
1 polymer ?
#
loop_
_entity_poly.entity_id
_entity_poly.type
_entity_poly.pdbx_seq_one_letter_code
_entity_poly.pdbx_strand_id
1 'polypeptide(L)'
;MLKHILQLLNKTRIDLKKNQQRRLIAFHCEPASRQQAADFLTASLADKNTLIISNTLKSAIPPARAATKLGEEYERVIFDVPDTINPDALGVVSGVLCGGGCLLLILPERAHWQNDKSLFKQHVDRLLTSEAGVYYFNDTEDA
;
A
#
# COMPACT_ATOMS: atom_id res chain seq x y z
N MET A 1 13.35 -7.60 0.71
CA MET A 1 12.22 -6.64 0.55
C MET A 1 11.48 -6.29 1.85
N LEU A 2 10.58 -7.11 2.42
CA LEU A 2 9.67 -6.68 3.52
C LEU A 2 10.39 -6.08 4.75
N LYS A 3 11.57 -6.61 5.11
CA LYS A 3 12.41 -6.04 6.17
C LYS A 3 12.92 -4.63 5.83
N HIS A 4 13.28 -4.37 4.57
CA HIS A 4 13.72 -3.05 4.10
C HIS A 4 12.55 -2.06 4.11
N ILE A 5 11.34 -2.50 3.73
CA ILE A 5 10.12 -1.69 3.87
C ILE A 5 9.91 -1.29 5.34
N LEU A 6 10.03 -2.23 6.28
CA LEU A 6 9.91 -1.92 7.71
C LEU A 6 11.01 -0.97 8.21
N GLN A 7 12.26 -1.17 7.79
CA GLN A 7 13.36 -0.28 8.17
C GLN A 7 13.12 1.14 7.65
N LEU A 8 12.68 1.28 6.40
CA LEU A 8 12.30 2.57 5.83
C LEU A 8 11.18 3.21 6.63
N LEU A 9 10.08 2.48 6.87
CA LEU A 9 8.93 2.95 7.64
C LEU A 9 9.35 3.45 9.03
N ASN A 10 10.12 2.65 9.77
CA ASN A 10 10.58 3.01 11.11
C ASN A 10 11.50 4.24 11.10
N LYS A 11 12.38 4.35 10.10
CA LYS A 11 13.27 5.52 9.95
C LYS A 11 12.49 6.79 9.62
N THR A 12 11.48 6.70 8.75
CA THR A 12 10.73 7.87 8.29
C THR A 12 9.55 8.24 9.19
N ARG A 13 9.10 7.35 10.09
CA ARG A 13 7.90 7.53 10.92
C ARG A 13 7.89 8.84 11.71
N ILE A 14 9.02 9.18 12.33
CA ILE A 14 9.14 10.40 13.15
C ILE A 14 8.95 11.65 12.28
N ASP A 15 9.61 11.69 11.13
CA ASP A 15 9.54 12.81 10.20
C ASP A 15 8.15 12.95 9.57
N LEU A 16 7.55 11.83 9.19
CA LEU A 16 6.18 11.76 8.67
C LEU A 16 5.17 12.36 9.65
N LYS A 17 5.21 11.92 10.91
CA LYS A 17 4.31 12.44 11.96
C LYS A 17 4.57 13.91 12.26
N LYS A 18 5.83 14.35 12.27
CA LYS A 18 6.18 15.75 12.50
C LYS A 18 5.66 16.68 11.40
N ASN A 19 5.81 16.28 10.14
CA ASN A 19 5.44 17.10 8.98
C ASN A 19 4.03 16.83 8.47
N GLN A 20 3.28 15.94 9.14
CA GLN A 20 1.93 15.52 8.75
C GLN A 20 1.83 15.03 7.29
N GLN A 21 2.93 14.49 6.75
CA GLN A 21 2.99 14.02 5.37
C GLN A 21 2.44 12.60 5.26
N ARG A 22 1.70 12.34 4.19
CA ARG A 22 1.24 11.00 3.82
C ARG A 22 2.21 10.42 2.80
N ARG A 23 2.60 9.16 2.96
CA ARG A 23 3.47 8.46 2.00
C ARG A 23 2.84 7.18 1.50
N LEU A 24 3.17 6.84 0.26
CA LEU A 24 2.82 5.57 -0.36
C LEU A 24 4.07 4.72 -0.51
N ILE A 25 3.97 3.46 -0.09
CA ILE A 25 4.98 2.44 -0.34
C ILE A 25 4.34 1.38 -1.21
N ALA A 26 4.86 1.18 -2.41
CA ALA A 26 4.40 0.14 -3.32
C ALA A 26 5.45 -0.96 -3.48
N PHE A 27 5.01 -2.20 -3.56
CA PHE A 27 5.86 -3.34 -3.84
C PHE A 27 5.08 -4.48 -4.49
N HIS A 28 5.78 -5.33 -5.23
CA HIS A 28 5.19 -6.51 -5.86
C HIS A 28 5.18 -7.68 -4.90
N CYS A 29 4.12 -8.49 -4.91
CA CYS A 29 4.05 -9.70 -4.09
C CYS A 29 3.30 -10.82 -4.81
N GLU A 30 3.91 -12.00 -4.83
CA GLU A 30 3.30 -13.22 -5.37
C GLU A 30 2.04 -13.59 -4.60
N PRO A 31 0.98 -14.11 -5.26
CA PRO A 31 -0.30 -14.44 -4.61
C PRO A 31 -0.19 -15.29 -3.34
N ALA A 32 0.70 -16.29 -3.34
CA ALA A 32 0.89 -17.19 -2.19
C ALA A 32 1.45 -16.49 -0.94
N SER A 33 2.19 -15.39 -1.13
CA SER A 33 2.91 -14.69 -0.06
C SER A 33 2.18 -13.46 0.47
N ARG A 34 1.07 -13.04 -0.16
CA ARG A 34 0.35 -11.81 0.18
C ARG A 34 -0.19 -11.78 1.60
N GLN A 35 -0.81 -12.89 2.03
CA GLN A 35 -1.33 -12.98 3.39
C GLN A 35 -0.20 -12.85 4.42
N GLN A 36 0.90 -13.57 4.20
CA GLN A 36 2.07 -13.48 5.07
C GLN A 36 2.67 -12.08 5.08
N ALA A 37 2.73 -11.39 3.94
CA ALA A 37 3.21 -10.02 3.86
C ALA A 37 2.30 -9.05 4.64
N ALA A 38 0.99 -9.15 4.48
CA ALA A 38 0.03 -8.33 5.22
C ALA A 38 0.08 -8.59 6.74
N ASP A 39 0.15 -9.85 7.15
CA ASP A 39 0.28 -10.24 8.55
C ASP A 39 1.59 -9.72 9.13
N PHE A 40 2.70 -9.86 8.40
CA PHE A 40 4.00 -9.36 8.81
C PHE A 40 4.02 -7.84 8.98
N LEU A 41 3.47 -7.09 8.02
CA LEU A 41 3.40 -5.63 8.08
C LEU A 41 2.48 -5.16 9.22
N THR A 42 1.36 -5.85 9.45
CA THR A 42 0.44 -5.55 10.54
C THR A 42 1.09 -5.81 11.90
N ALA A 43 1.74 -6.97 12.08
CA ALA A 43 2.35 -7.36 13.34
C ALA A 43 3.63 -6.56 13.68
N SER A 44 4.42 -6.20 12.68
CA SER A 44 5.74 -5.58 12.89
C SER A 44 5.69 -4.10 13.24
N LEU A 45 4.50 -3.50 13.25
CA LEU A 45 4.35 -2.07 13.31
C LEU A 45 3.26 -1.68 14.32
N ALA A 46 3.66 -0.97 15.37
CA ALA A 46 2.82 -0.61 16.50
C ALA A 46 1.82 0.55 16.23
N ASP A 47 1.25 0.65 15.02
CA ASP A 47 0.21 1.65 14.76
C ASP A 47 -1.12 1.18 15.35
N LYS A 48 -1.86 2.12 15.94
CA LYS A 48 -3.09 1.82 16.70
C LYS A 48 -4.26 1.46 15.79
N ASN A 49 -4.29 2.00 14.57
CA ASN A 49 -5.39 1.79 13.64
C ASN A 49 -4.89 1.49 12.22
N THR A 50 -4.99 0.22 11.80
CA THR A 50 -4.62 -0.26 10.47
C THR A 50 -5.86 -0.77 9.74
N LEU A 51 -6.13 -0.22 8.56
CA LEU A 51 -7.16 -0.72 7.64
C LEU A 51 -6.52 -1.66 6.63
N ILE A 52 -7.18 -2.77 6.33
CA ILE A 52 -6.77 -3.69 5.25
C ILE A 52 -7.89 -3.71 4.20
N ILE A 53 -7.56 -3.32 2.97
CA ILE A 53 -8.45 -3.40 1.82
C ILE A 53 -7.96 -4.50 0.88
N SER A 54 -8.78 -5.55 0.72
CA SER A 54 -8.51 -6.69 -0.15
C SER A 54 -9.78 -7.50 -0.36
N ASN A 55 -9.86 -8.22 -1.50
CA ASN A 55 -10.86 -9.26 -1.72
C ASN A 55 -10.41 -10.64 -1.22
N THR A 56 -9.12 -10.84 -0.94
CA THR A 56 -8.51 -12.16 -0.72
C THR A 56 -7.88 -12.32 0.65
N LEU A 57 -7.43 -11.22 1.25
CA LEU A 57 -6.79 -11.24 2.57
C LEU A 57 -7.80 -11.41 3.70
N LYS A 58 -7.38 -12.13 4.75
CA LYS A 58 -8.15 -12.27 5.99
C LYS A 58 -8.28 -10.92 6.71
N SER A 59 -9.41 -10.73 7.39
CA SER A 59 -9.74 -9.50 8.14
C SER A 59 -9.75 -8.21 7.30
N ALA A 60 -9.73 -8.34 5.97
CA ALA A 60 -9.81 -7.22 5.05
C ALA A 60 -11.25 -6.87 4.71
N ILE A 61 -11.44 -5.61 4.30
CA ILE A 61 -12.69 -5.14 3.71
C ILE A 61 -12.51 -5.13 2.19
N PRO A 62 -13.48 -5.63 1.40
CA PRO A 62 -13.37 -5.59 -0.05
C PRO A 62 -13.31 -4.14 -0.55
N PRO A 63 -12.58 -3.83 -1.64
CA PRO A 63 -12.48 -2.48 -2.19
C PRO A 63 -13.85 -1.84 -2.47
N ALA A 64 -14.84 -2.63 -2.91
CA ALA A 64 -16.21 -2.19 -3.14
C ALA A 64 -16.91 -1.63 -1.88
N ARG A 65 -16.41 -1.96 -0.69
CA ARG A 65 -16.92 -1.46 0.60
C ARG A 65 -16.00 -0.43 1.25
N ALA A 66 -14.93 0.02 0.57
CA ALA A 66 -14.01 1.01 1.12
C ALA A 66 -14.74 2.28 1.57
N ALA A 67 -15.76 2.74 0.81
CA ALA A 67 -16.56 3.91 1.14
C ALA A 67 -17.24 3.86 2.52
N THR A 68 -17.45 2.67 3.09
CA THR A 68 -18.00 2.51 4.46
C THR A 68 -17.05 3.01 5.54
N LYS A 69 -15.80 3.32 5.19
CA LYS A 69 -14.76 3.84 6.08
C LYS A 69 -14.58 5.35 6.05
N LEU A 70 -15.33 6.04 5.21
CA LEU A 70 -15.32 7.51 5.19
C LEU A 70 -15.76 8.08 6.55
N GLY A 71 -15.06 9.13 6.99
CA GLY A 71 -15.27 9.73 8.31
C GLY A 71 -14.50 9.06 9.45
N GLU A 72 -13.84 7.93 9.19
CA GLU A 72 -12.87 7.32 10.10
C GLU A 72 -11.44 7.77 9.77
N GLU A 73 -10.54 7.61 10.73
CA GLU A 73 -9.12 7.99 10.61
C GLU A 73 -8.19 6.81 10.88
N TYR A 74 -7.25 6.57 9.96
CA TYR A 74 -6.31 5.47 10.01
C TYR A 74 -4.86 5.97 9.92
N GLU A 75 -3.99 5.45 10.78
CA GLU A 75 -2.54 5.71 10.68
C GLU A 75 -1.93 4.94 9.50
N ARG A 76 -2.57 3.83 9.11
CA ARG A 76 -2.12 2.98 8.03
C ARG A 76 -3.25 2.36 7.25
N VAL A 77 -3.04 2.22 5.95
CA VAL A 77 -3.84 1.36 5.11
C VAL A 77 -2.95 0.39 4.36
N ILE A 78 -3.27 -0.90 4.40
CA ILE A 78 -2.73 -1.92 3.50
C ILE A 78 -3.76 -2.12 2.39
N PHE A 79 -3.40 -1.79 1.16
CA PHE A 79 -4.25 -1.95 0.00
C PHE A 79 -3.67 -3.02 -0.92
N ASP A 80 -4.35 -4.16 -0.98
CA ASP A 80 -4.00 -5.31 -1.78
C ASP A 80 -4.67 -5.27 -3.15
N VAL A 81 -3.86 -5.35 -4.20
CA VAL A 81 -4.27 -5.29 -5.60
C VAL A 81 -3.99 -6.66 -6.23
N PRO A 82 -4.98 -7.57 -6.30
CA PRO A 82 -4.80 -8.88 -6.93
C PRO A 82 -4.54 -8.81 -8.43
N ASP A 83 -5.20 -7.87 -9.09
CA ASP A 83 -5.15 -7.74 -10.55
C ASP A 83 -5.26 -6.26 -10.93
N THR A 84 -6.48 -5.73 -10.94
CA THR A 84 -6.75 -4.32 -11.26
C THR A 84 -6.89 -3.46 -10.01
N ILE A 85 -6.31 -2.26 -10.04
CA ILE A 85 -6.51 -1.25 -9.00
C ILE A 85 -7.93 -0.69 -9.12
N ASN A 86 -8.66 -0.66 -8.00
CA ASN A 86 -9.92 0.06 -7.90
C ASN A 86 -9.64 1.54 -7.55
N PRO A 87 -9.84 2.49 -8.47
CA PRO A 87 -9.52 3.91 -8.26
C PRO A 87 -10.40 4.56 -7.19
N ASP A 88 -11.68 4.18 -7.10
CA ASP A 88 -12.61 4.74 -6.11
C ASP A 88 -12.18 4.34 -4.69
N ALA A 89 -11.84 3.07 -4.51
CA ALA A 89 -11.29 2.57 -3.26
C ALA A 89 -9.95 3.24 -2.92
N LEU A 90 -9.08 3.45 -3.91
CA LEU A 90 -7.81 4.18 -3.73
C LEU A 90 -8.05 5.61 -3.24
N GLY A 91 -9.02 6.31 -3.83
CA GLY A 91 -9.44 7.64 -3.43
C GLY A 91 -9.91 7.66 -1.97
N VAL A 92 -10.79 6.72 -1.59
CA VAL A 92 -11.29 6.60 -0.22
C VAL A 92 -10.15 6.34 0.76
N VAL A 93 -9.29 5.34 0.50
CA VAL A 93 -8.21 5.00 1.45
C VAL A 93 -7.20 6.12 1.62
N SER A 94 -6.95 6.90 0.57
CA SER A 94 -6.08 8.07 0.65
C SER A 94 -6.67 9.20 1.50
N GLY A 95 -8.00 9.29 1.56
CA GLY A 95 -8.75 10.30 2.31
C GLY A 95 -8.92 9.98 3.79
N VAL A 96 -8.95 8.70 4.17
CA VAL A 96 -9.07 8.27 5.59
C VAL A 96 -7.71 8.18 6.30
N LEU A 97 -6.60 8.37 5.57
CA LEU A 97 -5.25 8.38 6.16
C LEU A 97 -5.00 9.67 6.93
N CYS A 98 -4.59 9.53 8.19
CA CYS A 98 -4.13 10.63 9.02
C CYS A 98 -2.91 11.33 8.41
N GLY A 99 -2.69 12.59 8.81
CA GLY A 99 -1.39 13.24 8.58
C GLY A 99 -0.26 12.47 9.29
N GLY A 100 0.79 12.14 8.55
CA GLY A 100 1.86 11.25 9.02
C GLY A 100 1.59 9.76 8.83
N GLY A 101 0.45 9.40 8.23
CA GLY A 101 0.07 8.03 7.92
C GLY A 101 0.73 7.47 6.66
N CYS A 102 0.61 6.15 6.47
CA CYS A 102 1.20 5.45 5.33
C CYS A 102 0.20 4.55 4.60
N LEU A 103 0.22 4.62 3.27
CA LEU A 103 -0.44 3.67 2.38
C LEU A 103 0.57 2.61 1.93
N LEU A 104 0.30 1.35 2.20
CA LEU A 104 1.08 0.20 1.71
C LEU A 104 0.31 -0.45 0.56
N LEU A 105 0.83 -0.35 -0.65
CA LEU A 105 0.22 -0.88 -1.86
C LEU A 105 0.91 -2.20 -2.25
N ILE A 106 0.18 -3.30 -2.13
CA ILE A 106 0.65 -4.64 -2.53
C ILE A 106 0.18 -4.87 -3.96
N LEU A 107 1.11 -4.82 -4.90
CA LEU A 107 0.85 -5.04 -6.32
C LEU A 107 0.98 -6.53 -6.67
N PRO A 108 0.35 -6.97 -7.79
CA PRO A 108 0.58 -8.31 -8.34
C PRO A 108 2.05 -8.59 -8.61
N GLU A 109 2.40 -9.85 -8.79
CA GLU A 109 3.74 -10.21 -9.27
C GLU A 109 4.08 -9.38 -10.51
N ARG A 110 5.34 -8.92 -10.62
CA ARG A 110 5.75 -7.96 -11.66
C ARG A 110 5.45 -8.44 -13.08
N ALA A 111 5.63 -9.73 -13.38
CA ALA A 111 5.32 -10.29 -14.69
C ALA A 111 3.81 -10.17 -15.01
N HIS A 112 2.95 -10.52 -14.05
CA HIS A 112 1.51 -10.35 -14.18
C HIS A 112 1.12 -8.88 -14.32
N TRP A 113 1.70 -8.02 -13.47
CA TRP A 113 1.48 -6.59 -13.52
C TRP A 113 1.84 -6.03 -14.89
N GLN A 114 3.02 -6.35 -15.44
CA GLN A 114 3.52 -5.87 -16.73
C GLN A 114 2.68 -6.32 -17.93
N ASN A 115 2.01 -7.48 -17.83
CA ASN A 115 1.18 -8.00 -18.90
C ASN A 115 -0.09 -7.18 -19.16
N ASP A 116 -0.63 -6.50 -18.14
CA ASP A 116 -1.73 -5.56 -18.35
C ASP A 116 -1.21 -4.29 -19.05
N LYS A 117 -1.85 -3.95 -20.18
CA LYS A 117 -1.52 -2.78 -21.01
C LYS A 117 -2.51 -1.64 -20.87
N SER A 118 -3.42 -1.70 -19.89
CA SER A 118 -4.39 -0.64 -19.64
C SER A 118 -3.74 0.74 -19.47
N LEU A 119 -4.36 1.78 -20.02
CA LEU A 119 -3.85 3.15 -19.92
C LEU A 119 -3.78 3.63 -18.47
N PHE A 120 -4.74 3.18 -17.65
CA PHE A 120 -4.77 3.49 -16.23
C PHE A 120 -3.55 2.93 -15.50
N LYS A 121 -3.19 1.67 -15.74
CA LYS A 121 -2.00 1.06 -15.14
C LYS A 121 -0.72 1.75 -15.63
N GLN A 122 -0.60 2.08 -16.91
CA GLN A 122 0.56 2.85 -17.41
C GLN A 122 0.70 4.22 -16.73
N HIS A 123 -0.43 4.87 -16.42
CA HIS A 123 -0.43 6.10 -15.64
C HIS A 123 0.02 5.86 -14.20
N VAL A 124 -0.48 4.81 -13.55
CA VAL A 124 -0.05 4.42 -12.20
C VAL A 124 1.45 4.10 -12.16
N ASP A 125 1.97 3.32 -13.10
CA ASP A 125 3.41 2.98 -13.18
C ASP A 125 4.29 4.23 -13.26
N ARG A 126 3.85 5.23 -14.02
CA ARG A 126 4.54 6.52 -14.08
C ARG A 126 4.55 7.20 -12.71
N LEU A 127 3.40 7.29 -12.06
CA LEU A 127 3.29 7.91 -10.73
C LEU A 127 4.10 7.18 -9.66
N LEU A 128 4.15 5.84 -9.74
CA LEU A 128 4.94 5.03 -8.80
C LEU A 128 6.44 5.30 -8.91
N THR A 129 6.92 5.78 -10.06
CA THR A 129 8.35 5.99 -10.34
C THR A 129 8.78 7.46 -10.29
N SER A 130 7.86 8.42 -10.35
CA SER A 130 8.19 9.85 -10.49
C SER A 130 7.86 10.73 -9.28
N GLU A 131 7.01 10.28 -8.35
CA GLU A 131 6.44 11.18 -7.33
C GLU A 131 7.22 11.20 -6.00
N ALA A 132 7.51 12.41 -5.49
CA ALA A 132 8.33 12.65 -4.29
C ALA A 132 7.75 12.12 -2.95
N GLY A 133 6.57 11.49 -2.97
CA GLY A 133 5.92 10.86 -1.81
C GLY A 133 5.74 9.34 -1.95
N VAL A 134 6.29 8.77 -3.02
CA VAL A 134 6.14 7.34 -3.36
C VAL A 134 7.48 6.63 -3.24
N TYR A 135 7.48 5.52 -2.50
CA TYR A 135 8.59 4.59 -2.42
C TYR A 135 8.18 3.29 -3.10
N TYR A 136 8.75 3.04 -4.28
CA TYR A 136 8.43 1.85 -5.07
C TYR A 136 9.58 0.86 -5.02
N PHE A 137 9.34 -0.28 -4.38
CA PHE A 137 10.28 -1.39 -4.29
C PHE A 137 10.10 -2.29 -5.51
N ASN A 138 10.91 -2.01 -6.53
CA ASN A 138 11.16 -2.89 -7.65
C ASN A 138 12.15 -3.96 -7.19
N ASP A 139 11.82 -5.24 -7.22
CA ASP A 139 12.69 -6.37 -6.82
C ASP A 139 13.96 -6.57 -7.69
N THR A 140 14.62 -5.50 -8.12
CA THR A 140 15.85 -5.55 -8.94
C THR A 140 17.11 -5.03 -8.25
N GLU A 141 17.04 -4.56 -7.00
CA GLU A 141 18.24 -4.13 -6.26
C GLU A 141 18.20 -4.67 -4.82
N ASP A 142 18.65 -5.91 -4.65
CA ASP A 142 19.29 -6.46 -3.45
C ASP A 142 19.70 -7.93 -3.75
N ALA A 143 20.62 -8.09 -4.70
CA ALA A 143 21.43 -9.30 -4.89
C ALA A 143 22.83 -8.88 -5.33
#